data_AF-A0A7C0XVH9-F1
#
_entry.id   AF-A0A7C0XVH9-F1
#
_cell.length_a   1.000
_cell.length_b   1.000
_cell.length_c   1.000
_cell.angle_alpha   90.00
_cell.angle_beta   90.00
_cell.angle_gamma   90.00
#
_symmetry.space_group_name_H-M   'P 1'
#
loop_
_entity.id
_entity.type
_entity.pdbx_description
1 polymer ?
#
loop_
_entity_poly.entity_id
_entity_poly.type
_entity_poly.pdbx_seq_one_letter_code
_entity_poly.pdbx_strand_id
1 'polypeptide(L)'
;MGVYHGKETKARKKRKYEMGRYPTETKLGEEKRKVIRTKGGNIKVRLLSAEYANVVIDGKPTKCKILEFVENPVSFDYSRRHIITKGTILKVLTPENKEIKVKVTSRPGQDGVLNAVPLL
;
A
#
# COMPACT_ATOMS: atom_id res chain seq x y z
N MET A 1 -0.98 -17.10 37.12
CA MET A 1 -1.49 -15.80 36.63
C MET A 1 -2.69 -16.10 35.73
N GLY A 2 -3.92 -16.04 36.25
CA GLY A 2 -5.13 -16.40 35.48
C GLY A 2 -5.53 -15.30 34.51
N VAL A 3 -5.76 -15.63 33.24
CA VAL A 3 -6.29 -14.68 32.25
C VAL A 3 -7.80 -14.54 32.50
N TYR A 4 -8.26 -13.33 32.82
CA TYR A 4 -9.69 -13.04 33.00
C TYR A 4 -10.37 -12.89 31.64
N HIS A 5 -11.42 -13.69 31.38
CA HIS A 5 -12.13 -13.76 30.09
C HIS A 5 -13.47 -13.00 30.11
N GLY A 6 -13.62 -11.99 30.98
CA GLY A 6 -14.86 -11.24 31.12
C GLY A 6 -15.18 -10.34 29.92
N LYS A 7 -16.46 -10.25 29.56
CA LYS A 7 -16.97 -9.38 28.50
C LYS A 7 -16.94 -7.91 28.97
N GLU A 8 -16.23 -7.04 28.25
CA GLU A 8 -16.24 -5.62 28.55
C GLU A 8 -17.62 -4.97 28.28
N THR A 9 -18.12 -4.22 29.26
CA THR A 9 -19.31 -3.37 29.12
C THR A 9 -18.89 -1.97 28.67
N LYS A 10 -19.56 -1.45 27.63
CA LYS A 10 -19.22 -0.14 27.08
C LYS A 10 -19.76 0.97 27.98
N ALA A 11 -18.87 1.69 28.65
CA ALA A 11 -19.23 2.84 29.50
C ALA A 11 -19.70 4.09 28.72
N ARG A 12 -19.51 4.13 27.39
CA ARG A 12 -19.83 5.32 26.57
C ARG A 12 -20.13 4.99 25.10
N LYS A 13 -20.74 5.97 24.40
CA LYS A 13 -20.98 5.93 22.93
C LYS A 13 -19.68 6.13 22.14
N LYS A 14 -19.65 5.65 20.88
CA LYS A 14 -18.53 5.80 19.93
C LYS A 14 -18.21 7.27 19.65
N ARG A 15 -16.93 7.64 19.55
CA ARG A 15 -16.50 9.02 19.28
C ARG A 15 -15.85 9.19 17.91
N LYS A 16 -16.00 10.39 17.33
CA LYS A 16 -15.44 10.71 16.00
C LYS A 16 -13.92 10.53 15.91
N TYR A 17 -13.19 10.76 17.00
CA TYR A 17 -11.73 10.61 17.03
C TYR A 17 -11.26 9.16 17.08
N GLU A 18 -12.16 8.20 17.32
CA GLU A 18 -11.90 6.74 17.30
C GLU A 18 -12.29 6.12 15.95
N MET A 19 -12.80 6.91 15.01
CA MET A 19 -13.32 6.45 13.73
C MET A 19 -12.18 5.97 12.81
N GLY A 20 -12.31 4.73 12.31
CA GLY A 20 -11.54 4.20 11.19
C GLY A 20 -12.19 4.49 9.83
N ARG A 21 -11.58 3.99 8.76
CA ARG A 21 -12.13 4.07 7.39
C ARG A 21 -11.87 2.76 6.66
N TYR A 22 -12.62 2.53 5.60
CA TYR A 22 -12.37 1.41 4.70
C TYR A 22 -10.95 1.43 4.13
N PRO A 23 -10.33 0.23 3.97
CA PRO A 23 -9.03 0.10 3.35
C PRO A 23 -9.08 0.58 1.90
N THR A 24 -7.91 0.90 1.38
CA THR A 24 -7.77 1.25 -0.04
C THR A 24 -7.04 0.12 -0.70
N GLU A 25 -7.78 -0.64 -1.51
CA GLU A 25 -7.26 -1.76 -2.28
C GLU A 25 -6.64 -1.20 -3.56
N THR A 26 -5.38 -0.78 -3.47
CA THR A 26 -4.63 -0.25 -4.62
C THR A 26 -4.43 -1.34 -5.65
N LYS A 27 -4.80 -1.10 -6.91
CA LYS A 27 -4.68 -2.05 -8.03
C LYS A 27 -3.73 -1.55 -9.11
N LEU A 28 -3.38 -2.43 -10.04
CA LEU A 28 -2.72 -2.04 -11.28
C LEU A 28 -3.70 -1.34 -12.22
N GLY A 29 -3.24 -0.28 -12.90
CA GLY A 29 -4.01 0.45 -13.90
C GLY A 29 -3.65 1.94 -13.95
N GLU A 30 -4.38 2.70 -14.75
CA GLU A 30 -4.19 4.15 -14.88
C GLU A 30 -4.14 4.84 -13.52
N GLU A 31 -3.23 5.80 -13.36
CA GLU A 31 -2.97 6.39 -12.06
C GLU A 31 -4.17 7.19 -11.54
N LYS A 32 -4.76 6.75 -10.42
CA LYS A 32 -5.87 7.44 -9.76
C LYS A 32 -5.57 7.66 -8.29
N ARG A 33 -5.73 8.90 -7.84
CA ARG A 33 -5.48 9.33 -6.47
C ARG A 33 -6.73 9.96 -5.87
N LYS A 34 -6.99 9.70 -4.60
CA LYS A 34 -8.09 10.32 -3.83
C LYS A 34 -7.54 11.08 -2.64
N VAL A 35 -7.84 12.37 -2.58
CA VAL A 35 -7.46 13.25 -1.48
C VAL A 35 -8.53 13.20 -0.39
N ILE A 36 -8.10 13.06 0.87
CA ILE A 36 -9.00 12.93 2.02
C ILE A 36 -8.55 13.84 3.16
N ARG A 37 -9.47 14.66 3.67
CA ARG A 37 -9.29 15.41 4.92
C ARG A 37 -9.37 14.50 6.15
N THR A 38 -8.45 14.72 7.08
CA THR A 38 -8.33 14.01 8.36
C THR A 38 -8.44 14.98 9.55
N LYS A 39 -8.26 14.47 10.78
CA LYS A 39 -8.35 15.26 12.01
C LYS A 39 -7.35 16.43 11.97
N GLY A 40 -7.77 17.59 12.45
CA GLY A 40 -6.91 18.78 12.50
C GLY A 40 -6.71 19.50 11.16
N GLY A 41 -7.44 19.13 10.09
CA GLY A 41 -7.30 19.76 8.77
C GLY A 41 -6.23 19.13 7.88
N ASN A 42 -5.47 18.17 8.38
CA ASN A 42 -4.45 17.44 7.63
C ASN A 42 -5.05 16.67 6.44
N ILE A 43 -4.24 16.48 5.40
CA ILE A 43 -4.64 15.81 4.16
C ILE A 43 -3.87 14.49 4.02
N LYS A 44 -4.56 13.44 3.59
CA LYS A 44 -3.95 12.18 3.16
C LYS A 44 -4.29 11.90 1.71
N VAL A 45 -3.32 11.40 0.95
CA VAL A 45 -3.50 11.00 -0.44
C VAL A 45 -3.56 9.48 -0.50
N ARG A 46 -4.64 8.95 -1.06
CA ARG A 46 -4.84 7.51 -1.23
C ARG A 46 -4.65 7.13 -2.69
N LEU A 47 -3.73 6.21 -2.96
CA LEU A 47 -3.54 5.66 -4.30
C LEU A 47 -4.56 4.55 -4.56
N LEU A 48 -5.44 4.74 -5.54
CA LEU A 48 -6.46 3.76 -5.94
C LEU A 48 -5.93 2.80 -7.00
N SER A 49 -5.17 3.34 -7.95
CA SER A 49 -4.52 2.56 -9.00
C SER A 49 -3.17 3.16 -9.36
N ALA A 50 -2.23 2.30 -9.74
CA ALA A 50 -0.86 2.66 -10.06
C ALA A 50 -0.38 1.95 -11.33
N GLU A 51 0.22 2.72 -12.24
CA GLU A 51 0.89 2.20 -13.45
C GLU A 51 2.42 2.21 -13.28
N TYR A 52 2.93 3.12 -12.45
CA TYR A 52 4.36 3.34 -12.24
C TYR A 52 4.73 3.15 -10.77
N ALA A 53 5.97 2.72 -10.54
CA ALA A 53 6.60 2.63 -9.24
C ALA A 53 7.92 3.42 -9.25
N ASN A 54 8.26 4.07 -8.13
CA ASN A 54 9.59 4.62 -7.91
C ASN A 54 10.46 3.55 -7.28
N VAL A 55 11.48 3.11 -8.00
CA VAL A 55 12.39 2.03 -7.58
C VAL A 55 13.76 2.62 -7.33
N VAL A 56 14.33 2.34 -6.16
CA VAL A 56 15.71 2.77 -5.87
C VAL A 56 16.68 1.75 -6.44
N ILE A 57 17.36 2.09 -7.53
CA ILE A 57 18.40 1.27 -8.18
C ILE A 57 19.73 1.98 -7.98
N ASP A 58 20.73 1.29 -7.43
CA ASP A 58 22.07 1.84 -7.16
C ASP A 58 22.05 3.19 -6.40
N GLY A 59 21.14 3.30 -5.43
CA GLY A 59 20.96 4.50 -4.61
C GLY A 59 20.21 5.65 -5.28
N LYS A 60 19.76 5.50 -6.54
CA LYS A 60 19.02 6.52 -7.28
C LYS A 60 17.56 6.12 -7.46
N PRO A 61 16.59 7.01 -7.18
CA PRO A 61 15.19 6.75 -7.45
C PRO A 61 14.90 6.86 -8.96
N THR A 62 14.39 5.77 -9.53
CA THR A 62 14.06 5.67 -10.95
C THR A 62 12.58 5.33 -11.09
N LYS A 63 11.88 6.06 -11.98
CA LYS A 63 10.48 5.76 -12.29
C LYS A 63 10.43 4.58 -13.25
N CYS A 64 9.84 3.47 -12.81
CA CYS A 64 9.73 2.23 -13.57
C CYS A 64 8.26 1.92 -13.86
N LYS A 65 7.98 1.36 -15.03
CA LYS A 65 6.63 0.88 -15.38
C LYS A 65 6.39 -0.47 -14.74
N ILE A 66 5.23 -0.67 -14.14
CA ILE A 66 4.86 -1.96 -13.55
C ILE A 66 4.35 -2.87 -14.67
N LEU A 67 4.92 -4.06 -14.78
CA LEU A 67 4.53 -5.04 -15.79
C LEU A 67 3.52 -6.02 -15.21
N GLU A 68 3.85 -6.61 -14.06
CA GLU A 68 3.11 -7.73 -13.50
C GLU A 68 3.12 -7.69 -11.98
N PHE A 69 2.04 -8.20 -11.39
CA PHE A 69 1.95 -8.49 -9.97
C PHE A 69 2.45 -9.92 -9.73
N VAL A 70 3.44 -10.10 -8.86
CA VAL A 70 3.97 -11.44 -8.56
C VAL A 70 3.22 -12.04 -7.38
N GLU A 71 3.35 -11.44 -6.21
CA GLU A 71 2.71 -11.95 -5.00
C GLU A 71 2.59 -10.90 -3.89
N ASN A 72 1.70 -11.17 -2.94
CA ASN A 72 1.59 -10.44 -1.70
C ASN A 72 1.80 -11.40 -0.51
N PRO A 73 2.85 -11.21 0.31
CA PRO A 73 3.15 -12.09 1.43
C PRO A 73 2.13 -11.99 2.58
N VAL A 74 1.29 -10.95 2.59
CA VAL A 74 0.33 -10.70 3.68
C VAL A 74 -0.89 -11.60 3.58
N SER A 75 -1.38 -11.87 2.36
CA SER A 75 -2.58 -12.67 2.14
C SER A 75 -2.66 -13.20 0.72
N PHE A 76 -3.03 -14.47 0.59
CA PHE A 76 -3.25 -15.10 -0.69
C PHE A 76 -4.43 -14.51 -1.46
N ASP A 77 -5.48 -14.06 -0.76
CA ASP A 77 -6.61 -13.38 -1.40
C ASP A 77 -6.17 -12.04 -2.04
N TYR A 78 -5.25 -11.32 -1.38
CA TYR A 78 -4.69 -10.09 -1.96
C TYR A 78 -3.84 -10.37 -3.18
N SER A 79 -3.15 -11.51 -3.22
CA SER A 79 -2.45 -11.96 -4.42
C SER A 79 -3.43 -12.23 -5.57
N ARG A 80 -4.50 -12.97 -5.31
CA ARG A 80 -5.53 -13.29 -6.33
C ARG A 80 -6.21 -12.05 -6.90
N ARG A 81 -6.47 -11.03 -6.07
CA ARG A 81 -7.13 -9.78 -6.47
C ARG A 81 -6.16 -8.70 -6.95
N HIS A 82 -4.85 -9.01 -7.01
CA HIS A 82 -3.77 -8.09 -7.38
C HIS A 82 -3.78 -6.79 -6.56
N ILE A 83 -3.94 -6.92 -5.23
CA ILE A 83 -3.97 -5.78 -4.31
C ILE A 83 -2.55 -5.47 -3.83
N ILE A 84 -2.13 -4.24 -4.13
CA ILE A 84 -0.81 -3.73 -3.80
C ILE A 84 -0.83 -3.16 -2.37
N THR A 85 0.03 -3.72 -1.53
CA THR A 85 0.25 -3.27 -0.16
C THR A 85 1.74 -3.15 0.12
N LYS A 86 2.11 -2.65 1.30
CA LYS A 86 3.50 -2.69 1.74
C LYS A 86 3.98 -4.15 1.78
N GLY A 87 5.10 -4.44 1.14
CA GLY A 87 5.69 -5.77 1.07
C GLY A 87 5.28 -6.60 -0.15
N THR A 88 4.34 -6.12 -0.97
CA THR A 88 3.99 -6.75 -2.25
C THR A 88 5.21 -6.82 -3.16
N ILE A 89 5.36 -7.95 -3.87
CA ILE A 89 6.40 -8.17 -4.86
C ILE A 89 5.80 -7.93 -6.24
N LEU A 90 6.44 -7.04 -7.00
CA LEU A 90 6.02 -6.63 -8.34
C LEU A 90 7.17 -6.88 -9.32
N LYS A 91 6.82 -7.08 -10.60
CA LYS A 91 7.76 -7.07 -11.71
C LYS A 91 7.69 -5.73 -12.42
N VAL A 92 8.82 -5.07 -12.59
CA VAL A 92 8.90 -3.73 -13.19
C VAL A 92 9.90 -3.71 -14.33
N LEU A 93 9.64 -2.85 -15.30
CA LEU A 93 10.56 -2.53 -16.39
C LEU A 93 11.39 -1.31 -16.03
N THR A 94 12.70 -1.49 -16.02
CA THR A 94 13.67 -0.41 -15.83
C THR A 94 13.86 0.40 -17.13
N PRO A 95 14.40 1.63 -17.08
CA PRO A 95 14.72 2.41 -18.29
C PRO A 95 15.72 1.71 -19.22
N GLU A 96 16.55 0.81 -18.68
CA GLU A 96 17.47 -0.03 -19.45
C GLU A 96 16.80 -1.26 -20.07
N ASN A 97 15.46 -1.31 -20.09
CA ASN A 97 14.63 -2.43 -20.55
C ASN A 97 14.89 -3.77 -19.83
N LYS A 98 15.46 -3.74 -18.62
CA LYS A 98 15.61 -4.93 -17.77
C LYS A 98 14.37 -5.13 -16.91
N GLU A 99 13.90 -6.36 -16.84
CA GLU A 99 12.85 -6.79 -15.92
C GLU A 99 13.45 -7.15 -14.57
N ILE A 100 13.02 -6.46 -13.52
CA ILE A 100 13.48 -6.73 -12.15
C ILE A 100 12.29 -6.99 -11.23
N LYS A 101 12.50 -7.84 -10.22
CA LYS A 101 11.55 -8.02 -9.13
C LYS A 101 11.82 -6.99 -8.05
N VAL A 102 10.78 -6.31 -7.60
CA VAL A 102 10.88 -5.26 -6.59
C VAL A 102 9.90 -5.52 -5.46
N LYS A 103 10.30 -5.15 -4.25
CA LYS A 103 9.47 -5.19 -3.05
C LYS A 103 8.98 -3.79 -2.72
N VAL A 104 7.66 -3.62 -2.62
CA VAL A 104 7.04 -2.35 -2.23
C VAL A 104 7.36 -2.03 -0.77
N THR A 105 7.84 -0.82 -0.51
CA THR A 105 8.19 -0.33 0.84
C THR A 105 7.21 0.71 1.37
N SER A 106 6.53 1.45 0.49
CA SER A 106 5.54 2.47 0.87
C SER A 106 4.18 1.88 1.29
N ARG A 107 3.34 2.72 1.92
CA ARG A 107 1.93 2.40 2.22
C ARG A 107 1.03 3.19 1.25
N PRO A 108 0.67 2.64 0.09
CA PRO A 108 0.02 3.41 -0.98
C PRO A 108 -1.32 4.05 -0.58
N GLY A 109 -2.07 3.44 0.34
CA GLY A 109 -3.32 4.00 0.88
C GLY A 109 -3.16 5.17 1.88
N GLN A 110 -1.93 5.52 2.28
CA GLN A 110 -1.64 6.63 3.19
C GLN A 110 -0.75 7.69 2.54
N ASP A 111 0.31 7.24 1.86
CA ASP A 111 1.36 8.09 1.31
C ASP A 111 1.02 8.59 -0.11
N GLY A 112 0.16 7.87 -0.83
CA GLY A 112 -0.28 8.25 -2.19
C GLY A 112 0.76 7.99 -3.29
N VAL A 113 1.90 7.37 -2.93
CA VAL A 113 2.99 7.01 -3.84
C VAL A 113 3.35 5.53 -3.70
N LEU A 114 3.85 4.95 -4.78
CA LEU A 114 4.32 3.58 -4.81
C LEU A 114 5.85 3.55 -4.91
N ASN A 115 6.51 3.31 -3.78
CA ASN A 115 7.96 3.21 -3.71
C ASN A 115 8.35 1.75 -3.46
N ALA A 116 9.42 1.31 -4.11
CA ALA A 116 9.90 -0.05 -4.03
C ALA A 116 11.43 -0.11 -4.04
N VAL A 117 11.96 -1.24 -3.59
CA VAL A 117 13.38 -1.58 -3.66
C VAL A 117 13.55 -2.87 -4.45
N PRO A 118 14.61 -3.02 -5.25
CA PRO A 118 14.91 -4.28 -5.92
C PRO A 118 15.12 -5.39 -4.89
N LEU A 119 14.63 -6.57 -5.23
CA LEU A 119 15.03 -7.80 -4.54
C LEU A 119 16.41 -8.18 -5.09
N LEU A 120 17.36 -8.40 -4.18
CA LEU A 120 18.67 -8.98 -4.51
C LEU A 120 18.50 -10.37 -5.14
#